data_AF-A0A0G4HRJ5-F1
#
_entry.id   AF-A0A0G4HRJ5-F1
#
_cell.length_a   1.000
_cell.length_b   1.000
_cell.length_c   1.000
_cell.angle_alpha   90.00
_cell.angle_beta   90.00
_cell.angle_gamma   90.00
#
_symmetry.space_group_name_H-M   'P 1'
#
loop_
_entity.id
_entity.type
_entity.pdbx_description
1 polymer ?
#
loop_
_entity_poly.entity_id
_entity_poly.type
_entity_poly.pdbx_seq_one_letter_code
_entity_poly.pdbx_strand_id
1 'polypeptide(L)'
;MVSDSVTYVTETARRALEEEIKNSSEEMPKAFLKAGDNSKNFPYFAFMPIILGTAVPDGDAFPFSVPGDVMEPGSQCYSSGEMKAVKEKDGSVRLSVSLSNGGKKPSRGCAEHYVIMTAEGISIHRVAVSLLFPSEKAEMKVHWKPSKRSTEAGQKDLHERGLRVFKVRQTLTNSLKSILKTAAMFTAELSRHVPKIADRTSDEFLKKYRGLDMKRLDKRITVEEAIAREKDMKPGDMLGILRMDGLDPMLAYGMGANTGHTVVLVSMQKEGDDRPRIYVTESTAKDSYWPVNGIQATRYDEWIRMADKADMNVFHLPLDESNGVKAQEGNQAMIEYFKTVEGVDYGYRNMLYSWLDTEADNLPCLPPDFKVCLRWPHLELLLSALSFFSPDTASMIFLDGLQKRLQMPESSHATFAEILNEARRQNIDPAKLPAIPERDEWRYNTTRFGKPAYAPQRVCCAFVCSMWKAGGLFDDSMGGRAEAEEKVECAEMTNRDVVDLNIFERDGDGKTIHPQILGYRAIEPDETVNSVTPYPHMFETCPGAPPDYARPDQC
;
A
#
# COMPACT_ATOMS: atom_id res chain seq x y z
N MET A 1 34.39 -14.37 17.25
CA MET A 1 34.11 -12.94 16.99
C MET A 1 32.93 -12.56 17.87
N VAL A 2 33.08 -11.53 18.71
CA VAL A 2 31.98 -11.01 19.52
C VAL A 2 31.11 -10.18 18.58
N SER A 3 29.80 -10.47 18.52
CA SER A 3 28.85 -9.65 17.78
C SER A 3 28.54 -8.41 18.63
N ASP A 4 28.85 -7.23 18.12
CA ASP A 4 28.36 -6.00 18.73
C ASP A 4 26.86 -5.89 18.43
N SER A 5 26.03 -6.12 19.45
CA SER A 5 24.60 -5.80 19.39
C SER A 5 24.44 -4.29 19.48
N VAL A 6 24.07 -3.64 18.38
CA VAL A 6 23.68 -2.22 18.42
C VAL A 6 22.21 -2.18 18.85
N THR A 7 21.97 -2.08 20.16
CA THR A 7 20.60 -1.92 20.73
C THR A 7 20.14 -0.46 20.73
N TYR A 8 20.75 0.44 19.96
CA TYR A 8 20.39 1.86 19.93
C TYR A 8 20.29 2.34 18.49
N VAL A 9 19.12 2.20 17.88
CA VAL A 9 18.82 2.82 16.57
C VAL A 9 17.58 3.74 16.64
N THR A 10 16.94 3.92 17.80
CA THR A 10 15.62 4.56 17.84
C THR A 10 15.66 6.10 17.87
N GLU A 11 16.58 6.73 18.61
CA GLU A 11 16.59 8.19 18.76
C GLU A 11 17.51 8.88 17.71
N THR A 12 18.66 8.28 17.44
CA THR A 12 19.68 8.85 16.54
C THR A 12 19.28 8.69 15.07
N ALA A 13 18.69 7.56 14.68
CA ALA A 13 18.19 7.39 13.32
C ALA A 13 16.95 8.27 13.07
N ARG A 14 16.09 8.45 14.09
CA ARG A 14 14.97 9.41 14.03
C ARG A 14 15.48 10.83 13.84
N ARG A 15 16.43 11.29 14.65
CA ARG A 15 17.03 12.64 14.51
C ARG A 15 17.80 12.83 13.22
N ALA A 16 18.55 11.82 12.77
CA ALA A 16 19.25 11.86 11.50
C ALA A 16 18.26 11.93 10.34
N LEU A 17 17.20 11.12 10.34
CA LEU A 17 16.14 11.15 9.33
C LEU A 17 15.38 12.49 9.38
N GLU A 18 15.07 13.03 10.56
CA GLU A 18 14.43 14.33 10.74
C GLU A 18 15.33 15.50 10.29
N GLU A 19 16.63 15.47 10.59
CA GLU A 19 17.60 16.47 10.11
C GLU A 19 17.84 16.36 8.60
N GLU A 20 17.92 15.15 8.04
CA GLU A 20 18.09 14.93 6.61
C GLU A 20 16.84 15.35 5.84
N ILE A 21 15.63 15.01 6.32
CA ILE A 21 14.35 15.44 5.74
C ILE A 21 14.26 16.96 5.79
N LYS A 22 14.58 17.58 6.94
CA LYS A 22 14.54 19.04 7.14
C LYS A 22 15.57 19.79 6.28
N ASN A 23 16.70 19.16 5.95
CA ASN A 23 17.73 19.72 5.08
C ASN A 23 17.54 19.38 3.58
N SER A 24 16.70 18.38 3.26
CA SER A 24 16.49 17.90 1.88
C SER A 24 15.44 18.68 1.08
N SER A 25 14.81 19.69 1.68
CA SER A 25 13.67 20.39 1.07
C SER A 25 14.00 21.32 -0.10
N GLU A 26 15.27 21.51 -0.48
CA GLU A 26 15.59 22.29 -1.71
C GLU A 26 16.59 21.65 -2.68
N GLU A 27 17.56 20.85 -2.25
CA GLU A 27 18.38 20.06 -3.20
C GLU A 27 18.93 18.80 -2.55
N MET A 28 18.26 17.64 -2.71
CA MET A 28 18.95 16.37 -2.49
C MET A 28 20.18 16.31 -3.42
N PRO A 29 21.41 16.13 -2.90
CA PRO A 29 22.59 16.24 -3.73
C PRO A 29 22.52 15.23 -4.88
N LYS A 30 22.77 15.67 -6.12
CA LYS A 30 22.74 14.82 -7.35
C LYS A 30 23.56 13.52 -7.21
N ALA A 31 24.54 13.49 -6.30
CA ALA A 31 25.33 12.31 -5.96
C ALA A 31 24.50 11.19 -5.27
N PHE A 32 23.50 11.51 -4.47
CA PHE A 32 22.61 10.53 -3.81
C PHE A 32 21.55 9.96 -4.77
N LEU A 33 21.22 10.69 -5.84
CA LEU A 33 20.31 10.23 -6.89
C LEU A 33 20.99 9.35 -7.95
N LYS A 34 22.32 9.23 -7.94
CA LYS A 34 23.04 8.24 -8.75
C LYS A 34 22.89 6.85 -8.10
N ALA A 35 22.19 5.96 -8.79
CA ALA A 35 22.02 4.56 -8.37
C ALA A 35 23.37 3.86 -8.13
N GLY A 36 23.40 2.95 -7.15
CA GLY A 36 24.52 2.01 -6.97
C GLY A 36 24.59 1.02 -8.13
N ASP A 37 25.76 0.40 -8.33
CA ASP A 37 26.11 -0.29 -9.58
C ASP A 37 25.14 -1.43 -9.99
N ASN A 38 24.47 -2.07 -9.01
CA ASN A 38 23.48 -3.14 -9.22
C ASN A 38 22.01 -2.73 -8.97
N SER A 39 21.75 -1.53 -8.46
CA SER A 39 20.38 -0.95 -8.34
C SER A 39 20.02 -0.01 -9.49
N LYS A 40 20.83 0.03 -10.56
CA LYS A 40 20.65 0.92 -11.71
C LYS A 40 19.26 0.83 -12.35
N ASN A 41 18.68 -0.37 -12.41
CA ASN A 41 17.40 -0.57 -13.06
C ASN A 41 16.22 -0.35 -12.10
N PHE A 42 16.24 -0.93 -10.89
CA PHE A 42 15.12 -0.86 -9.94
C PHE A 42 15.59 -0.42 -8.53
N PRO A 43 15.76 0.89 -8.30
CA PRO A 43 16.36 1.40 -7.05
C PRO A 43 15.35 1.58 -5.89
N TYR A 44 14.05 1.61 -6.17
CA TYR A 44 13.00 1.84 -5.18
C TYR A 44 12.71 0.53 -4.41
N PHE A 45 12.53 0.62 -3.09
CA PHE A 45 12.27 -0.53 -2.20
C PHE A 45 13.33 -1.66 -2.21
N ALA A 46 14.48 -1.48 -2.86
CA ALA A 46 15.52 -2.50 -2.95
C ALA A 46 16.22 -2.83 -1.61
N PHE A 47 15.95 -2.02 -0.57
CA PHE A 47 16.43 -2.25 0.79
C PHE A 47 15.65 -3.34 1.54
N MET A 48 14.50 -3.78 1.00
CA MET A 48 13.65 -4.79 1.65
C MET A 48 14.40 -6.12 1.85
N PRO A 49 14.39 -6.68 3.06
CA PRO A 49 15.15 -7.89 3.36
C PRO A 49 14.40 -9.16 2.90
N ILE A 50 15.12 -10.28 2.81
CA ILE A 50 14.52 -11.61 2.60
C ILE A 50 14.36 -12.34 3.93
N ILE A 51 13.31 -13.11 4.10
CA ILE A 51 13.21 -14.02 5.25
C ILE A 51 14.13 -15.22 5.05
N LEU A 52 14.90 -15.58 6.08
CA LEU A 52 15.69 -16.81 6.10
C LEU A 52 14.97 -17.95 6.79
N GLY A 53 14.18 -17.64 7.83
CA GLY A 53 13.44 -18.61 8.60
C GLY A 53 13.02 -18.07 9.97
N THR A 54 12.47 -18.96 10.77
CA THR A 54 11.97 -18.67 12.11
C THR A 54 12.60 -19.63 13.11
N ALA A 55 13.23 -19.08 14.16
CA ALA A 55 13.82 -19.86 15.24
C ALA A 55 12.88 -19.88 16.45
N VAL A 56 12.15 -20.99 16.62
CA VAL A 56 11.27 -21.22 17.76
C VAL A 56 12.12 -21.66 18.98
N PRO A 57 11.96 -21.03 20.15
CA PRO A 57 12.71 -21.41 21.35
C PRO A 57 12.51 -22.88 21.70
N ASP A 58 13.62 -23.54 22.03
CA ASP A 58 13.68 -24.96 22.42
C ASP A 58 13.20 -25.94 21.32
N GLY A 59 12.96 -25.44 20.10
CA GLY A 59 12.76 -26.25 18.91
C GLY A 59 14.05 -26.78 18.30
N ASP A 60 13.89 -27.53 17.22
CA ASP A 60 15.00 -28.03 16.42
C ASP A 60 15.78 -26.88 15.77
N ALA A 61 17.06 -27.14 15.49
CA ALA A 61 17.87 -26.19 14.76
C ALA A 61 17.35 -26.07 13.31
N PHE A 62 17.22 -24.83 12.82
CA PHE A 62 16.66 -24.55 11.51
C PHE A 62 17.78 -24.24 10.51
N PRO A 63 18.06 -25.12 9.54
CA PRO A 63 19.03 -24.86 8.49
C PRO A 63 18.46 -23.87 7.46
N PHE A 64 19.32 -23.02 6.90
CA PHE A 64 18.93 -22.08 5.85
C PHE A 64 20.04 -21.91 4.81
N SER A 65 19.63 -21.48 3.61
CA SER A 65 20.51 -21.06 2.52
C SER A 65 20.19 -19.62 2.13
N VAL A 66 21.22 -18.86 1.80
CA VAL A 66 21.09 -17.50 1.26
C VAL A 66 21.16 -17.57 -0.26
N PRO A 67 20.08 -17.26 -0.99
CA PRO A 67 20.07 -17.27 -2.46
C PRO A 67 21.03 -16.21 -2.99
N GLY A 68 22.19 -16.61 -3.53
CA GLY A 68 23.24 -15.67 -3.90
C GLY A 68 22.94 -14.81 -5.13
N ASP A 69 22.01 -15.24 -5.98
CA ASP A 69 21.62 -14.54 -7.19
C ASP A 69 20.76 -13.30 -6.93
N VAL A 70 20.10 -13.23 -5.76
CA VAL A 70 19.23 -12.10 -5.36
C VAL A 70 19.93 -11.12 -4.42
N MET A 71 21.21 -11.35 -4.13
CA MET A 71 22.04 -10.57 -3.21
C MET A 71 22.95 -9.61 -3.98
N GLU A 72 23.12 -8.41 -3.43
CA GLU A 72 24.10 -7.47 -3.96
C GLU A 72 25.54 -7.96 -3.71
N PRO A 73 26.47 -7.79 -4.67
CA PRO A 73 27.89 -8.05 -4.45
C PRO A 73 28.41 -7.35 -3.20
N GLY A 74 29.02 -8.12 -2.30
CA GLY A 74 29.57 -7.62 -1.03
C GLY A 74 28.57 -7.51 0.12
N SER A 75 27.28 -7.78 -0.09
CA SER A 75 26.28 -7.84 0.99
C SER A 75 26.09 -9.26 1.57
N GLN A 76 26.65 -10.27 0.89
CA GLN A 76 26.64 -11.67 1.29
C GLN A 76 28.08 -12.13 1.58
N CYS A 77 28.35 -12.47 2.84
CA CYS A 77 29.64 -13.04 3.25
C CYS A 77 29.53 -14.56 3.41
N TYR A 78 28.38 -15.06 3.81
CA TYR A 78 28.13 -16.48 4.02
C TYR A 78 26.94 -16.97 3.18
N SER A 79 27.01 -18.20 2.67
CA SER A 79 26.02 -18.76 1.75
C SER A 79 24.93 -19.58 2.43
N SER A 80 25.19 -20.04 3.65
CA SER A 80 24.26 -20.87 4.40
C SER A 80 24.54 -20.80 5.89
N GLY A 81 23.63 -21.37 6.68
CA GLY A 81 23.78 -21.44 8.11
C GLY A 81 22.73 -22.30 8.78
N GLU A 82 22.77 -22.27 10.09
CA GLU A 82 21.80 -22.91 10.97
C GLU A 82 21.48 -21.94 12.12
N MET A 83 20.20 -21.81 12.45
CA MET A 83 19.75 -20.98 13.56
C MET A 83 19.09 -21.81 14.65
N LYS A 84 19.37 -21.50 15.92
CA LYS A 84 18.75 -22.15 17.06
C LYS A 84 18.40 -21.12 18.13
N ALA A 85 17.18 -21.17 18.64
CA ALA A 85 16.73 -20.36 19.75
C ALA A 85 16.58 -21.22 21.02
N VAL A 86 16.97 -20.68 22.16
CA VAL A 86 16.84 -21.34 23.47
C VAL A 86 16.13 -20.39 24.42
N LYS A 87 15.14 -20.90 25.16
CA LYS A 87 14.49 -20.14 26.23
C LYS A 87 15.36 -20.13 27.48
N GLU A 88 15.58 -18.95 28.03
CA GLU A 88 16.32 -18.77 29.28
C GLU A 88 15.39 -18.80 30.49
N LYS A 89 15.97 -19.04 31.67
CA LYS A 89 15.24 -19.09 32.94
C LYS A 89 14.55 -17.77 33.30
N ASP A 90 15.08 -16.63 32.83
CA ASP A 90 14.54 -15.30 33.07
C ASP A 90 13.44 -14.91 32.05
N GLY A 91 13.01 -15.83 31.19
CA GLY A 91 12.02 -15.58 30.14
C GLY A 91 12.61 -14.91 28.89
N SER A 92 13.90 -14.61 28.86
CA SER A 92 14.55 -14.16 27.62
C SER A 92 14.78 -15.31 26.64
N VAL A 93 15.06 -14.97 25.38
CA VAL A 93 15.40 -15.94 24.33
C VAL A 93 16.78 -15.64 23.79
N ARG A 94 17.61 -16.67 23.69
CA ARG A 94 18.93 -16.57 23.07
C ARG A 94 18.93 -17.24 21.70
N LEU A 95 19.16 -16.45 20.66
CA LEU A 95 19.34 -16.93 19.30
C LEU A 95 20.83 -17.11 19.02
N SER A 96 21.21 -18.27 18.50
CA SER A 96 22.53 -18.54 17.94
C SER A 96 22.37 -18.83 16.45
N VAL A 97 23.07 -18.08 15.61
CA VAL A 97 23.10 -18.28 14.15
C VAL A 97 24.52 -18.63 13.74
N SER A 98 24.71 -19.88 13.33
CA SER A 98 25.96 -20.39 12.78
C SER A 98 25.97 -20.14 11.28
N LEU A 99 27.03 -19.52 10.78
CA LEU A 99 27.18 -19.12 9.37
C LEU A 99 28.34 -19.88 8.73
N SER A 100 28.16 -20.28 7.47
CA SER A 100 29.13 -21.04 6.68
C SER A 100 29.15 -20.58 5.23
N ASN A 101 30.32 -20.63 4.61
CA ASN A 101 30.50 -20.29 3.20
C ASN A 101 31.07 -21.49 2.40
N GLY A 102 30.56 -22.70 2.69
CA GLY A 102 30.88 -23.91 1.90
C GLY A 102 32.38 -24.24 1.81
N GLY A 103 33.15 -23.96 2.87
CA GLY A 103 34.60 -24.18 2.92
C GLY A 103 35.44 -23.14 2.17
N LYS A 104 34.84 -22.02 1.72
CA LYS A 104 35.55 -20.90 1.10
C LYS A 104 35.62 -19.71 2.04
N LYS A 105 36.78 -19.05 2.12
CA LYS A 105 36.91 -17.82 2.90
C LYS A 105 36.15 -16.67 2.22
N PRO A 106 35.26 -15.96 2.93
CA PRO A 106 34.64 -14.76 2.40
C PRO A 106 35.66 -13.67 2.09
N SER A 107 35.27 -12.68 1.28
CA SER A 107 36.09 -11.51 1.01
C SER A 107 36.45 -10.76 2.29
N ARG A 108 37.70 -10.30 2.38
CA ARG A 108 38.18 -9.49 3.52
C ARG A 108 37.38 -8.21 3.64
N GLY A 109 36.96 -7.87 4.86
CA GLY A 109 36.17 -6.67 5.12
C GLY A 109 34.71 -6.77 4.66
N CYS A 110 34.26 -7.94 4.17
CA CYS A 110 32.86 -8.18 3.89
C CYS A 110 32.02 -7.98 5.15
N ALA A 111 30.84 -7.37 5.00
CA ALA A 111 29.90 -7.21 6.08
C ALA A 111 28.48 -7.46 5.59
N GLU A 112 27.71 -8.19 6.40
CA GLU A 112 26.33 -8.51 6.13
C GLU A 112 25.44 -8.18 7.34
N HIS A 113 24.18 -7.82 7.06
CA HIS A 113 23.23 -7.38 8.07
C HIS A 113 22.00 -8.28 8.10
N TYR A 114 21.47 -8.45 9.30
CA TYR A 114 20.30 -9.25 9.63
C TYR A 114 19.30 -8.40 10.40
N VAL A 115 18.02 -8.60 10.13
CA VAL A 115 16.91 -8.04 10.91
C VAL A 115 16.25 -9.19 11.65
N ILE A 116 16.07 -9.06 12.95
CA ILE A 116 15.41 -10.06 13.79
C ILE A 116 14.17 -9.39 14.38
N MET A 117 13.04 -10.10 14.35
CA MET A 117 11.79 -9.55 14.87
C MET A 117 11.05 -10.52 15.80
N THR A 118 10.15 -9.92 16.56
CA THR A 118 8.95 -10.53 17.15
C THR A 118 7.74 -9.64 16.81
N ALA A 119 6.54 -10.04 17.22
CA ALA A 119 5.35 -9.18 17.08
C ALA A 119 5.49 -7.79 17.74
N GLU A 120 6.37 -7.64 18.73
CA GLU A 120 6.51 -6.42 19.54
C GLU A 120 7.86 -5.69 19.38
N GLY A 121 8.75 -6.16 18.52
CA GLY A 121 10.05 -5.53 18.42
C GLY A 121 10.89 -6.00 17.25
N ILE A 122 11.88 -5.19 16.92
CA ILE A 122 12.83 -5.43 15.85
C ILE A 122 14.25 -5.10 16.35
N SER A 123 15.24 -5.89 15.95
CA SER A 123 16.66 -5.59 16.14
C SER A 123 17.45 -5.80 14.85
N ILE A 124 18.52 -5.04 14.67
CA ILE A 124 19.41 -5.14 13.50
C ILE A 124 20.79 -5.57 13.98
N HIS A 125 21.34 -6.59 13.32
CA HIS A 125 22.63 -7.18 13.67
C HIS A 125 23.57 -7.20 12.48
N ARG A 126 24.85 -6.96 12.76
CA ARG A 126 25.92 -6.95 11.76
C ARG A 126 26.88 -8.10 12.01
N VAL A 127 27.24 -8.82 10.94
CA VAL A 127 28.33 -9.79 10.93
C VAL A 127 29.39 -9.29 9.96
N ALA A 128 30.63 -9.14 10.44
CA ALA A 128 31.74 -8.62 9.64
C ALA A 128 32.93 -9.60 9.62
N VAL A 129 33.53 -9.75 8.45
CA VAL A 129 34.69 -10.62 8.20
C VAL A 129 35.97 -9.83 8.47
N SER A 130 36.87 -10.40 9.28
CA SER A 130 38.14 -9.77 9.62
C SER A 130 38.97 -9.47 8.37
N LEU A 131 39.57 -8.27 8.36
CA LEU A 131 40.53 -7.87 7.33
C LEU A 131 41.82 -8.70 7.38
N LEU A 132 42.23 -9.13 8.57
CA LEU A 132 43.50 -9.83 8.81
C LEU A 132 43.31 -11.35 8.77
N PHE A 133 42.21 -11.85 9.34
CA PHE A 133 41.97 -13.28 9.57
C PHE A 133 40.55 -13.68 9.13
N PRO A 134 40.26 -13.72 7.82
CA PRO A 134 38.95 -14.16 7.33
C PRO A 134 38.70 -15.63 7.71
N SER A 135 37.52 -15.88 8.26
CA SER A 135 37.07 -17.21 8.68
C SER A 135 35.99 -17.73 7.74
N GLU A 136 36.01 -19.03 7.46
CA GLU A 136 34.99 -19.73 6.66
C GLU A 136 33.66 -19.89 7.42
N LYS A 137 33.72 -19.72 8.75
CA LYS A 137 32.59 -19.80 9.67
C LYS A 137 32.50 -18.57 10.55
N ALA A 138 31.27 -18.15 10.86
CA ALA A 138 30.98 -17.15 11.87
C ALA A 138 29.82 -17.59 12.76
N GLU A 139 29.69 -16.93 13.90
CA GLU A 139 28.57 -17.14 14.81
C GLU A 139 28.03 -15.77 15.23
N MET A 140 26.72 -15.58 15.11
CA MET A 140 25.99 -14.43 15.62
C MET A 140 25.16 -14.88 16.81
N LYS A 141 25.31 -14.21 17.96
CA LYS A 141 24.51 -14.47 19.17
C LYS A 141 23.66 -13.26 19.48
N VAL A 142 22.36 -13.49 19.61
CA VAL A 142 21.41 -12.43 19.94
C VAL A 142 20.68 -12.81 21.20
N HIS A 143 20.71 -11.90 22.18
CA HIS A 143 19.98 -12.06 23.43
C HIS A 143 18.74 -11.16 23.39
N TRP A 144 17.59 -11.77 23.12
CA TRP A 144 16.32 -11.07 23.10
C TRP A 144 15.71 -11.04 24.49
N LYS A 145 15.76 -9.87 25.13
CA LYS A 145 15.17 -9.67 26.45
C LYS A 145 13.78 -9.02 26.31
N PRO A 146 12.75 -9.59 26.95
CA PRO A 146 11.50 -8.90 27.21
C PRO A 146 11.72 -7.45 27.64
N SER A 147 11.14 -6.49 26.90
CA SER A 147 11.18 -5.10 27.32
C SER A 147 10.17 -4.87 28.44
N LYS A 148 10.31 -3.76 29.19
CA LYS A 148 9.29 -3.35 30.18
C LYS A 148 7.92 -3.06 29.55
N ARG A 149 7.86 -2.86 28.23
CA ARG A 149 6.63 -2.63 27.46
C ARG A 149 6.05 -3.92 26.88
N SER A 150 6.70 -5.06 27.10
CA SER A 150 6.25 -6.31 26.50
C SER A 150 4.96 -6.79 27.16
N THR A 151 3.97 -7.10 26.34
CA THR A 151 2.69 -7.64 26.80
C THR A 151 2.78 -9.15 27.01
N GLU A 152 1.82 -9.71 27.74
CA GLU A 152 1.67 -11.18 27.83
C GLU A 152 1.53 -11.80 26.43
N ALA A 153 0.80 -11.13 25.55
CA ALA A 153 0.62 -11.58 24.18
C ALA A 153 1.93 -11.61 23.39
N GLY A 154 2.79 -10.60 23.58
CA GLY A 154 4.11 -10.56 22.98
C GLY A 154 5.09 -11.59 23.52
N GLN A 155 5.03 -11.88 24.82
CA GLN A 155 5.79 -12.98 25.41
C GLN A 155 5.37 -14.32 24.82
N LYS A 156 4.05 -14.51 24.63
CA LYS A 156 3.51 -15.70 23.98
C LYS A 156 3.98 -15.81 22.53
N ASP A 157 3.96 -14.73 21.75
CA ASP A 157 4.52 -14.71 20.38
C ASP A 157 6.01 -15.09 20.38
N LEU A 158 6.81 -14.48 21.26
CA LEU A 158 8.24 -14.78 21.38
C LEU A 158 8.50 -16.26 21.70
N HIS A 159 7.71 -16.86 22.59
CA HIS A 159 7.93 -18.24 23.03
C HIS A 159 7.35 -19.30 22.10
N GLU A 160 6.20 -19.04 21.49
CA GLU A 160 5.51 -20.03 20.66
C GLU A 160 5.82 -19.89 19.18
N ARG A 161 5.97 -18.66 18.67
CA ARG A 161 6.28 -18.38 17.26
C ARG A 161 7.74 -18.07 17.02
N GLY A 162 8.47 -17.61 18.04
CA GLY A 162 9.90 -17.42 17.96
C GLY A 162 10.35 -16.19 17.18
N LEU A 163 11.66 -16.17 16.93
CA LEU A 163 12.36 -15.06 16.29
C LEU A 163 12.38 -15.26 14.78
N ARG A 164 11.75 -14.36 14.02
CA ARG A 164 11.85 -14.39 12.55
C ARG A 164 13.13 -13.67 12.15
N VAL A 165 13.95 -14.32 11.33
CA VAL A 165 15.28 -13.84 10.93
C VAL A 165 15.28 -13.48 9.46
N PHE A 166 15.66 -12.24 9.18
CA PHE A 166 15.72 -11.67 7.84
C PHE A 166 17.14 -11.28 7.49
N LYS A 167 17.48 -11.37 6.20
CA LYS A 167 18.76 -10.95 5.64
C LYS A 167 18.56 -9.71 4.77
N VAL A 168 19.32 -8.66 5.07
CA VAL A 168 19.37 -7.46 4.22
C VAL A 168 20.12 -7.80 2.93
N ARG A 169 19.52 -7.47 1.78
CA ARG A 169 20.02 -7.84 0.44
C ARG A 169 21.13 -6.95 -0.09
N GLN A 170 21.18 -5.72 0.39
CA GLN A 170 22.12 -4.70 -0.05
C GLN A 170 23.19 -4.43 1.01
N THR A 171 24.29 -3.82 0.58
CA THR A 171 25.23 -3.20 1.53
C THR A 171 24.52 -2.06 2.26
N LEU A 172 24.94 -1.73 3.50
CA LEU A 172 24.29 -0.65 4.27
C LEU A 172 24.28 0.68 3.50
N THR A 173 25.36 1.00 2.80
CA THR A 173 25.47 2.21 1.96
C THR A 173 24.43 2.21 0.85
N ASN A 174 24.22 1.08 0.17
CA ASN A 174 23.25 1.01 -0.92
C ASN A 174 21.82 0.88 -0.41
N SER A 175 21.59 0.24 0.76
CA SER A 175 20.31 0.31 1.47
C SER A 175 19.93 1.76 1.77
N LEU A 176 20.85 2.56 2.32
CA LEU A 176 20.60 3.98 2.59
C LEU A 176 20.25 4.77 1.32
N LYS A 177 20.99 4.54 0.22
CA LYS A 177 20.67 5.15 -1.08
C LYS A 177 19.28 4.76 -1.59
N SER A 178 18.92 3.48 -1.51
CA SER A 178 17.60 2.97 -1.91
C SER A 178 16.49 3.59 -1.05
N ILE A 179 16.70 3.72 0.26
CA ILE A 179 15.78 4.39 1.19
C ILE A 179 15.60 5.86 0.79
N LEU A 180 16.69 6.61 0.62
CA LEU A 180 16.64 8.03 0.24
C LEU A 180 15.97 8.23 -1.13
N LYS A 181 16.27 7.38 -2.12
CA LYS A 181 15.64 7.42 -3.45
C LYS A 181 14.14 7.09 -3.36
N THR A 182 13.74 6.18 -2.48
CA THR A 182 12.32 5.88 -2.21
C THR A 182 11.64 7.06 -1.54
N ALA A 183 12.22 7.63 -0.49
CA ALA A 183 11.71 8.83 0.18
C ALA A 183 11.58 10.04 -0.75
N ALA A 184 12.50 10.19 -1.71
CA ALA A 184 12.46 11.26 -2.71
C ALA A 184 11.15 11.30 -3.52
N MET A 185 10.55 10.13 -3.75
CA MET A 185 9.29 10.00 -4.48
C MET A 185 8.15 10.72 -3.76
N PHE A 186 8.11 10.62 -2.43
CA PHE A 186 7.05 11.16 -1.56
C PHE A 186 7.27 12.62 -1.14
N THR A 187 8.24 13.33 -1.71
CA THR A 187 8.53 14.73 -1.32
C THR A 187 7.37 15.68 -1.62
N ALA A 188 6.50 15.33 -2.58
CA ALA A 188 5.30 16.11 -2.92
C ALA A 188 4.19 16.02 -1.87
N GLU A 189 4.22 15.03 -0.97
CA GLU A 189 3.27 14.95 0.16
C GLU A 189 3.46 16.10 1.15
N LEU A 190 4.64 16.74 1.12
CA LEU A 190 5.00 17.86 2.00
C LEU A 190 4.75 19.23 1.34
N SER A 191 4.20 19.28 0.12
CA SER A 191 4.04 20.52 -0.64
C SER A 191 2.73 20.57 -1.42
N ARG A 192 2.21 21.80 -1.60
CA ARG A 192 1.02 22.05 -2.42
C ARG A 192 1.21 21.64 -3.88
N HIS A 193 2.36 21.99 -4.44
CA HIS A 193 2.73 21.68 -5.81
C HIS A 193 3.59 20.43 -5.88
N VAL A 194 3.57 19.75 -7.03
CA VAL A 194 4.46 18.60 -7.27
C VAL A 194 5.88 19.11 -7.60
N PRO A 195 6.90 18.86 -6.75
CA PRO A 195 8.26 19.27 -7.04
C PRO A 195 8.82 18.48 -8.24
N LYS A 196 9.73 19.08 -9.01
CA LYS A 196 10.38 18.42 -10.17
C LYS A 196 11.05 17.09 -9.82
N ILE A 197 11.55 16.96 -8.59
CA ILE A 197 12.17 15.73 -8.12
C ILE A 197 11.12 14.61 -7.99
N ALA A 198 9.99 14.86 -7.34
CA ALA A 198 8.87 13.93 -7.20
C ALA A 198 8.28 13.58 -8.57
N ASP A 199 8.04 14.57 -9.43
CA ASP A 199 7.53 14.36 -10.79
C ASP A 199 8.41 13.36 -11.57
N ARG A 200 9.74 13.56 -11.54
CA ARG A 200 10.69 12.68 -12.22
C ARG A 200 10.78 11.30 -11.57
N THR A 201 10.85 11.21 -10.24
CA THR A 201 11.00 9.91 -9.57
C THR A 201 9.74 9.07 -9.67
N SER A 202 8.56 9.68 -9.58
CA SER A 202 7.25 9.06 -9.83
C SER A 202 7.14 8.52 -11.26
N ASP A 203 7.56 9.31 -12.26
CA ASP A 203 7.59 8.89 -13.67
C ASP A 203 8.57 7.72 -13.90
N GLU A 204 9.78 7.82 -13.35
CA GLU A 204 10.77 6.72 -13.36
C GLU A 204 10.22 5.45 -12.69
N PHE A 205 9.48 5.59 -11.58
CA PHE A 205 8.90 4.49 -10.83
C PHE A 205 7.77 3.82 -11.61
N LEU A 206 6.76 4.58 -12.04
CA LEU A 206 5.62 4.07 -12.82
C LEU A 206 6.07 3.35 -14.09
N LYS A 207 6.98 3.97 -14.85
CA LYS A 207 7.48 3.39 -16.09
C LYS A 207 8.20 2.05 -15.88
N LYS A 208 8.94 1.92 -14.79
CA LYS A 208 9.75 0.72 -14.51
C LYS A 208 8.97 -0.37 -13.79
N TYR A 209 8.14 0.00 -12.82
CA TYR A 209 7.51 -0.93 -11.89
C TYR A 209 6.07 -1.29 -12.29
N ARG A 210 5.33 -0.34 -12.88
CA ARG A 210 3.93 -0.51 -13.31
C ARG A 210 3.78 -0.67 -14.83
N GLY A 211 4.78 -0.25 -15.60
CA GLY A 211 4.70 -0.22 -17.07
C GLY A 211 3.89 0.96 -17.62
N LEU A 212 3.55 1.95 -16.79
CA LEU A 212 2.77 3.11 -17.17
C LEU A 212 3.70 4.25 -17.65
N ASP A 213 3.54 4.71 -18.90
CA ASP A 213 4.33 5.81 -19.48
C ASP A 213 3.54 7.12 -19.43
N MET A 214 3.75 7.91 -18.37
CA MET A 214 3.04 9.18 -18.12
C MET A 214 3.60 10.32 -18.99
N LYS A 215 3.39 10.26 -20.31
CA LYS A 215 3.95 11.23 -21.27
C LYS A 215 3.50 12.65 -20.95
N ARG A 216 4.43 13.61 -21.02
CA ARG A 216 4.08 15.03 -20.93
C ARG A 216 3.23 15.46 -22.12
N LEU A 217 2.20 16.25 -21.86
CA LEU A 217 1.36 16.85 -22.90
C LEU A 217 2.10 18.02 -23.57
N ASP A 218 2.07 18.06 -24.90
CA ASP A 218 2.61 19.20 -25.67
C ASP A 218 1.83 20.49 -25.41
N LYS A 219 0.51 20.36 -25.18
CA LYS A 219 -0.38 21.45 -24.78
C LYS A 219 -1.24 21.00 -23.60
N ARG A 220 -1.15 21.72 -22.48
CA ARG A 220 -2.04 21.55 -21.33
C ARG A 220 -3.46 22.05 -21.67
N ILE A 221 -4.45 21.31 -21.21
CA ILE A 221 -5.86 21.75 -21.22
C ILE A 221 -5.99 22.86 -20.19
N THR A 222 -6.53 24.01 -20.59
CA THR A 222 -6.71 25.13 -19.64
C THR A 222 -7.83 24.83 -18.64
N VAL A 223 -7.79 25.50 -17.49
CA VAL A 223 -8.85 25.39 -16.49
C VAL A 223 -10.21 25.76 -17.09
N GLU A 224 -10.27 26.78 -17.94
CA GLU A 224 -11.51 27.20 -18.60
C GLU A 224 -12.01 26.16 -19.62
N GLU A 225 -11.11 25.55 -20.38
CA GLU A 225 -11.44 24.44 -21.28
C GLU A 225 -11.98 23.24 -20.48
N ALA A 226 -11.37 22.91 -19.34
CA ALA A 226 -11.81 21.82 -18.46
C ALA A 226 -13.16 22.10 -17.79
N ILE A 227 -13.41 23.34 -17.35
CA ILE A 227 -14.70 23.78 -16.79
C ILE A 227 -15.80 23.71 -17.85
N ALA A 228 -15.51 24.13 -19.09
CA ALA A 228 -16.50 24.10 -20.18
C ALA A 228 -16.98 22.68 -20.54
N ARG A 229 -16.23 21.64 -20.14
CA ARG A 229 -16.62 20.24 -20.30
C ARG A 229 -17.69 19.77 -19.32
N GLU A 230 -18.14 20.59 -18.35
CA GLU A 230 -19.26 20.23 -17.46
C GLU A 230 -20.50 19.75 -18.24
N LYS A 231 -20.74 20.32 -19.43
CA LYS A 231 -21.87 19.95 -20.31
C LYS A 231 -21.82 18.50 -20.82
N ASP A 232 -20.62 17.90 -20.83
CA ASP A 232 -20.37 16.54 -21.31
C ASP A 232 -20.42 15.52 -20.14
N MET A 233 -20.55 16.00 -18.91
CA MET A 233 -20.55 15.18 -17.68
C MET A 233 -21.98 14.77 -17.30
N LYS A 234 -22.14 13.51 -16.88
CA LYS A 234 -23.42 12.95 -16.46
C LYS A 234 -23.33 12.32 -15.07
N PRO A 235 -24.46 12.18 -14.34
CA PRO A 235 -24.51 11.35 -13.14
C PRO A 235 -23.96 9.95 -13.38
N GLY A 236 -23.17 9.44 -12.43
CA GLY A 236 -22.54 8.13 -12.48
C GLY A 236 -21.21 8.09 -13.25
N ASP A 237 -20.90 9.07 -14.09
CA ASP A 237 -19.58 9.15 -14.72
C ASP A 237 -18.47 9.20 -13.68
N MET A 238 -17.30 8.66 -14.03
CA MET A 238 -16.13 8.65 -13.15
C MET A 238 -15.04 9.57 -13.69
N LEU A 239 -14.30 10.22 -12.79
CA LEU A 239 -13.01 10.82 -13.13
C LEU A 239 -11.89 10.01 -12.47
N GLY A 240 -10.92 9.60 -13.29
CA GLY A 240 -9.69 8.94 -12.84
C GLY A 240 -8.57 9.95 -12.66
N ILE A 241 -7.83 9.84 -11.55
CA ILE A 241 -6.85 10.83 -11.12
C ILE A 241 -5.50 10.15 -10.87
N LEU A 242 -4.42 10.79 -11.31
CA LEU A 242 -3.05 10.43 -10.93
C LEU A 242 -2.21 11.70 -10.73
N ARG A 243 -1.82 11.95 -9.48
CA ARG A 243 -0.85 12.99 -9.12
C ARG A 243 0.56 12.40 -9.07
N MET A 244 1.59 13.14 -9.50
CA MET A 244 2.96 12.60 -9.57
C MET A 244 3.73 12.76 -8.24
N ASP A 245 3.13 12.32 -7.14
CA ASP A 245 3.56 12.63 -5.78
C ASP A 245 4.19 11.49 -4.98
N GLY A 246 4.32 10.34 -5.62
CA GLY A 246 4.82 9.10 -5.04
C GLY A 246 3.77 8.29 -4.30
N LEU A 247 2.75 8.90 -3.70
CA LEU A 247 1.64 8.16 -3.11
C LEU A 247 0.77 7.57 -4.22
N ASP A 248 0.17 8.39 -5.07
CA ASP A 248 -0.65 7.96 -6.21
C ASP A 248 0.09 6.96 -7.11
N PRO A 249 1.37 7.18 -7.48
CA PRO A 249 2.20 6.21 -8.18
C PRO A 249 2.36 4.86 -7.45
N MET A 250 2.51 4.89 -6.13
CA MET A 250 2.59 3.68 -5.32
C MET A 250 1.24 2.96 -5.25
N LEU A 251 0.12 3.69 -5.18
CA LEU A 251 -1.22 3.11 -5.23
C LEU A 251 -1.48 2.44 -6.58
N ALA A 252 -1.17 3.12 -7.69
CA ALA A 252 -1.27 2.58 -9.03
C ALA A 252 -0.41 1.31 -9.20
N TYR A 253 0.81 1.30 -8.64
CA TYR A 253 1.65 0.11 -8.59
C TYR A 253 1.10 -1.00 -7.69
N GLY A 254 0.59 -0.68 -6.50
CA GLY A 254 0.07 -1.67 -5.56
C GLY A 254 -1.19 -2.37 -6.07
N MET A 255 -2.10 -1.62 -6.67
CA MET A 255 -3.40 -2.10 -7.14
C MET A 255 -3.37 -2.60 -8.60
N GLY A 256 -2.29 -2.36 -9.34
CA GLY A 256 -2.28 -2.60 -10.79
C GLY A 256 -3.19 -1.65 -11.55
N ALA A 257 -3.42 -0.44 -11.04
CA ALA A 257 -4.31 0.56 -11.65
C ALA A 257 -3.55 1.57 -12.52
N ASN A 258 -4.30 2.38 -13.28
CA ASN A 258 -3.80 3.58 -13.99
C ASN A 258 -4.04 4.88 -13.18
N THR A 259 -4.65 4.75 -12.01
CA THR A 259 -5.09 5.84 -11.14
C THR A 259 -4.60 5.66 -9.71
N GLY A 260 -4.34 6.77 -9.03
CA GLY A 260 -4.11 6.84 -7.59
C GLY A 260 -5.38 7.22 -6.82
N HIS A 261 -6.30 7.94 -7.47
CA HIS A 261 -7.57 8.37 -6.88
C HIS A 261 -8.71 8.32 -7.92
N THR A 262 -9.94 8.12 -7.45
CA THR A 262 -11.14 8.05 -8.31
C THR A 262 -12.32 8.77 -7.67
N VAL A 263 -13.14 9.42 -8.49
CA VAL A 263 -14.30 10.20 -8.03
C VAL A 263 -15.51 9.95 -8.92
N VAL A 264 -16.72 10.13 -8.41
CA VAL A 264 -17.98 9.89 -9.15
C VAL A 264 -18.83 11.15 -9.18
N LEU A 265 -19.49 11.36 -10.32
CA LEU A 265 -20.30 12.54 -10.57
C LEU A 265 -21.76 12.32 -10.22
N VAL A 266 -22.41 13.36 -9.71
CA VAL A 266 -23.86 13.42 -9.51
C VAL A 266 -24.39 14.78 -9.93
N SER A 267 -25.66 14.82 -10.31
CA SER A 267 -26.36 16.08 -10.59
C SER A 267 -27.20 16.46 -9.38
N MET A 268 -26.80 17.49 -8.64
CA MET A 268 -27.56 17.98 -7.48
C MET A 268 -27.68 19.50 -7.50
N GLN A 269 -28.61 20.03 -6.72
CA GLN A 269 -28.76 21.47 -6.52
C GLN A 269 -28.53 21.77 -5.03
N LYS A 270 -27.47 22.51 -4.71
CA LYS A 270 -27.21 23.00 -3.34
C LYS A 270 -27.65 24.45 -3.20
N GLU A 271 -27.69 24.93 -1.96
CA GLU A 271 -27.98 26.34 -1.67
C GLU A 271 -27.00 27.26 -2.41
N GLY A 272 -27.55 28.22 -3.18
CA GLY A 272 -26.77 29.13 -4.02
C GLY A 272 -26.65 28.72 -5.48
N ASP A 273 -27.08 27.52 -5.86
CA ASP A 273 -27.15 27.11 -7.27
C ASP A 273 -28.42 27.63 -7.95
N ASP A 274 -28.26 28.10 -9.19
CA ASP A 274 -29.34 28.58 -10.07
C ASP A 274 -30.16 27.46 -10.71
N ARG A 275 -29.60 26.25 -10.80
CA ARG A 275 -30.17 25.03 -11.36
C ARG A 275 -29.41 23.80 -10.84
N PRO A 276 -29.86 22.57 -11.08
CA PRO A 276 -29.02 21.39 -10.85
C PRO A 276 -27.67 21.52 -11.60
N ARG A 277 -26.59 21.25 -10.88
CA ARG A 277 -25.20 21.30 -11.35
C ARG A 277 -24.52 19.96 -11.15
N ILE A 278 -23.43 19.74 -11.88
CA ILE A 278 -22.58 18.58 -11.67
C ILE A 278 -21.70 18.81 -10.44
N TYR A 279 -21.75 17.87 -9.52
CA TYR A 279 -20.91 17.79 -8.34
C TYR A 279 -19.99 16.59 -8.46
N VAL A 280 -18.71 16.83 -8.19
CA VAL A 280 -17.72 15.76 -7.98
C VAL A 280 -17.88 15.29 -6.54
N THR A 281 -18.23 14.02 -6.36
CA THR A 281 -18.30 13.39 -5.05
C THR A 281 -17.10 12.46 -4.87
N GLU A 282 -16.46 12.55 -3.72
CA GLU A 282 -15.22 11.83 -3.47
C GLU A 282 -15.05 11.48 -1.99
N SER A 283 -14.31 10.42 -1.72
CA SER A 283 -13.71 10.15 -0.42
C SER A 283 -12.22 10.45 -0.52
N THR A 284 -11.73 11.43 0.24
CA THR A 284 -10.32 11.83 0.20
C THR A 284 -9.85 12.32 1.57
N ALA A 285 -8.54 12.48 1.76
CA ALA A 285 -7.96 12.99 3.00
C ALA A 285 -7.56 14.46 2.85
N LYS A 286 -7.58 15.20 3.95
CA LYS A 286 -6.94 16.52 4.00
C LYS A 286 -5.44 16.35 4.13
N ASP A 287 -4.70 17.06 3.29
CA ASP A 287 -3.24 17.01 3.28
C ASP A 287 -2.62 18.39 2.94
N SER A 288 -1.38 18.39 2.44
CA SER A 288 -0.64 19.60 2.08
C SER A 288 -1.19 20.32 0.85
N TYR A 289 -1.90 19.63 -0.05
CA TYR A 289 -2.43 20.14 -1.32
C TYR A 289 -3.97 20.13 -1.38
N TRP A 290 -4.63 19.20 -0.70
CA TRP A 290 -6.08 19.05 -0.66
C TRP A 290 -6.69 19.60 0.64
N PRO A 291 -7.66 20.55 0.57
CA PRO A 291 -8.07 21.32 1.74
C PRO A 291 -9.12 20.65 2.64
N VAL A 292 -9.84 19.65 2.14
CA VAL A 292 -11.03 19.08 2.79
C VAL A 292 -10.84 17.59 3.08
N ASN A 293 -11.20 17.17 4.29
CA ASN A 293 -11.11 15.79 4.73
C ASN A 293 -12.44 15.05 4.57
N GLY A 294 -12.37 13.77 4.24
CA GLY A 294 -13.49 12.83 4.25
C GLY A 294 -14.33 12.87 2.98
N ILE A 295 -15.50 12.23 3.07
CA ILE A 295 -16.46 12.15 1.97
C ILE A 295 -17.14 13.51 1.77
N GLN A 296 -17.06 14.04 0.55
CA GLN A 296 -17.49 15.41 0.22
C GLN A 296 -18.09 15.51 -1.18
N ALA A 297 -18.74 16.64 -1.46
CA ALA A 297 -19.28 16.97 -2.78
C ALA A 297 -18.97 18.43 -3.12
N THR A 298 -18.14 18.63 -4.15
CA THR A 298 -17.65 19.92 -4.63
C THR A 298 -18.19 20.20 -6.02
N ARG A 299 -18.64 21.42 -6.31
CA ARG A 299 -19.18 21.77 -7.63
C ARG A 299 -18.09 21.60 -8.68
N TYR A 300 -18.41 21.04 -9.84
CA TYR A 300 -17.42 20.62 -10.85
C TYR A 300 -16.40 21.72 -11.22
N ASP A 301 -16.86 22.95 -11.44
CA ASP A 301 -15.98 24.07 -11.77
C ASP A 301 -15.02 24.47 -10.64
N GLU A 302 -15.48 24.40 -9.40
CA GLU A 302 -14.65 24.61 -8.21
C GLU A 302 -13.65 23.46 -8.05
N TRP A 303 -14.11 22.22 -8.21
CA TRP A 303 -13.27 21.04 -8.12
C TRP A 303 -12.14 21.06 -9.16
N ILE A 304 -12.42 21.41 -10.42
CA ILE A 304 -11.40 21.56 -11.46
C ILE A 304 -10.34 22.60 -11.07
N ARG A 305 -10.74 23.73 -10.46
CA ARG A 305 -9.79 24.74 -9.98
C ARG A 305 -8.95 24.25 -8.80
N MET A 306 -9.51 23.39 -7.95
CA MET A 306 -8.79 22.76 -6.84
C MET A 306 -7.78 21.72 -7.37
N ALA A 307 -8.23 20.83 -8.25
CA ALA A 307 -7.41 19.81 -8.89
C ALA A 307 -6.24 20.42 -9.69
N ASP A 308 -6.48 21.55 -10.38
CA ASP A 308 -5.46 22.27 -11.14
C ASP A 308 -4.36 22.83 -10.24
N LYS A 309 -4.75 23.40 -9.09
CA LYS A 309 -3.83 23.90 -8.06
C LYS A 309 -3.04 22.79 -7.37
N ALA A 310 -3.62 21.59 -7.29
CA ALA A 310 -2.99 20.40 -6.71
C ALA A 310 -2.08 19.66 -7.69
N ASP A 311 -1.92 20.14 -8.94
CA ASP A 311 -1.15 19.50 -10.00
C ASP A 311 -1.63 18.07 -10.35
N MET A 312 -2.95 17.82 -10.28
CA MET A 312 -3.55 16.54 -10.63
C MET A 312 -3.61 16.35 -12.16
N ASN A 313 -3.40 15.11 -12.61
CA ASN A 313 -3.75 14.69 -13.96
C ASN A 313 -5.08 13.93 -13.89
N VAL A 314 -6.05 14.30 -14.73
CA VAL A 314 -7.44 13.82 -14.65
C VAL A 314 -7.96 13.44 -16.02
N PHE A 315 -8.50 12.22 -16.13
CA PHE A 315 -9.27 11.78 -17.29
C PHE A 315 -10.70 11.42 -16.88
N HIS A 316 -11.63 11.48 -17.83
CA HIS A 316 -13.04 11.17 -17.64
C HIS A 316 -13.36 9.82 -18.27
N LEU A 317 -14.14 9.00 -17.56
CA LEU A 317 -14.71 7.75 -18.06
C LEU A 317 -16.24 7.90 -18.07
N PRO A 318 -16.85 8.21 -19.23
CA PRO A 318 -18.29 8.26 -19.37
C PRO A 318 -18.90 6.85 -19.32
N LEU A 319 -20.05 6.71 -18.68
CA LEU A 319 -20.82 5.47 -18.75
C LEU A 319 -21.35 5.23 -20.17
N ASP A 320 -21.46 3.96 -20.57
CA ASP A 320 -22.17 3.62 -21.81
C ASP A 320 -23.65 4.05 -21.77
N GLU A 321 -24.35 4.05 -22.91
CA GLU A 321 -25.72 4.57 -22.99
C GLU A 321 -26.68 3.91 -21.99
N SER A 322 -26.61 2.57 -21.84
CA SER A 322 -27.50 1.82 -20.96
C SER A 322 -27.22 2.14 -19.50
N ASN A 323 -25.95 2.10 -19.10
CA ASN A 323 -25.53 2.40 -17.72
C ASN A 323 -25.70 3.88 -17.39
N GLY A 324 -25.54 4.77 -18.36
CA GLY A 324 -25.76 6.21 -18.23
C GLY A 324 -27.23 6.55 -17.97
N VAL A 325 -28.18 5.88 -18.64
CA VAL A 325 -29.63 6.03 -18.35
C VAL A 325 -29.94 5.59 -16.92
N LYS A 326 -29.46 4.40 -16.51
CA LYS A 326 -29.64 3.90 -15.13
C LYS A 326 -29.08 4.86 -14.09
N ALA A 327 -27.86 5.35 -14.30
CA ALA A 327 -27.23 6.30 -13.38
C ALA A 327 -28.02 7.62 -13.27
N GLN A 328 -28.61 8.09 -14.37
CA GLN A 328 -29.45 9.29 -14.35
C GLN A 328 -30.76 9.07 -13.59
N GLU A 329 -31.44 7.95 -13.82
CA GLU A 329 -32.64 7.57 -13.06
C GLU A 329 -32.34 7.33 -11.58
N GLY A 330 -31.18 6.71 -11.30
CA GLY A 330 -30.66 6.42 -9.96
C GLY A 330 -29.97 7.60 -9.27
N ASN A 331 -29.86 8.77 -9.91
CA ASN A 331 -29.11 9.91 -9.37
C ASN A 331 -29.61 10.36 -7.98
N GLN A 332 -30.92 10.34 -7.75
CA GLN A 332 -31.46 10.67 -6.44
C GLN A 332 -31.05 9.64 -5.37
N ALA A 333 -31.00 8.36 -5.71
CA ALA A 333 -30.58 7.31 -4.78
C ALA A 333 -29.09 7.43 -4.43
N MET A 334 -28.24 7.80 -5.40
CA MET A 334 -26.83 8.14 -5.16
C MET A 334 -26.69 9.32 -4.19
N ILE A 335 -27.49 10.38 -4.37
CA ILE A 335 -27.48 11.55 -3.47
C ILE A 335 -27.94 11.16 -2.06
N GLU A 336 -28.99 10.34 -1.93
CA GLU A 336 -29.44 9.87 -0.62
C GLU A 336 -28.39 9.01 0.08
N TYR A 337 -27.73 8.11 -0.65
CA TYR A 337 -26.60 7.35 -0.11
C TYR A 337 -25.46 8.27 0.33
N PHE A 338 -25.03 9.22 -0.53
CA PHE A 338 -24.00 10.20 -0.21
C PHE A 338 -24.28 10.92 1.11
N LYS A 339 -25.51 11.39 1.34
CA LYS A 339 -25.91 12.06 2.59
C LYS A 339 -25.73 11.18 3.83
N THR A 340 -25.81 9.85 3.70
CA THR A 340 -25.59 8.95 4.84
C THR A 340 -24.12 8.91 5.29
N VAL A 341 -23.19 9.12 4.36
CA VAL A 341 -21.74 9.00 4.56
C VAL A 341 -20.97 10.32 4.44
N GLU A 342 -21.62 11.41 4.04
CA GLU A 342 -21.00 12.73 3.92
C GLU A 342 -20.31 13.15 5.23
N GLY A 343 -19.06 13.58 5.11
CA GLY A 343 -18.21 14.02 6.20
C GLY A 343 -17.46 12.90 6.93
N VAL A 344 -17.73 11.62 6.64
CA VAL A 344 -16.97 10.51 7.23
C VAL A 344 -15.52 10.54 6.72
N ASP A 345 -14.54 10.36 7.62
CA ASP A 345 -13.13 10.37 7.24
C ASP A 345 -12.77 9.28 6.24
N TYR A 346 -11.69 9.53 5.48
CA TYR A 346 -11.15 8.63 4.46
C TYR A 346 -10.92 7.21 4.98
N GLY A 347 -11.23 6.22 4.14
CA GLY A 347 -11.25 4.80 4.50
C GLY A 347 -9.90 4.12 4.68
N TYR A 348 -8.96 4.68 5.45
CA TYR A 348 -7.65 4.04 5.68
C TYR A 348 -7.76 2.64 6.31
N ARG A 349 -8.83 2.35 7.05
CA ARG A 349 -9.02 1.11 7.82
C ARG A 349 -9.28 -0.14 7.00
N ASN A 350 -9.83 0.02 5.80
CA ASN A 350 -10.05 -1.08 4.87
C ASN A 350 -9.17 -1.00 3.62
N MET A 351 -8.49 0.13 3.39
CA MET A 351 -7.69 0.38 2.19
C MET A 351 -6.71 -0.73 1.83
N LEU A 352 -5.96 -1.27 2.80
CA LEU A 352 -4.96 -2.28 2.50
C LEU A 352 -5.57 -3.64 2.21
N TYR A 353 -6.68 -3.96 2.88
CA TYR A 353 -7.24 -5.31 2.80
C TYR A 353 -7.93 -5.58 1.48
N SER A 354 -8.48 -4.54 0.85
CA SER A 354 -8.95 -4.63 -0.53
C SER A 354 -7.82 -4.86 -1.55
N TRP A 355 -6.55 -4.87 -1.16
CA TRP A 355 -5.44 -5.20 -2.07
C TRP A 355 -4.97 -6.64 -1.91
N LEU A 356 -5.46 -7.35 -0.90
CA LEU A 356 -4.88 -8.60 -0.41
C LEU A 356 -5.88 -9.74 -0.47
N ASP A 357 -6.49 -9.96 -1.63
CA ASP A 357 -7.53 -10.96 -1.86
C ASP A 357 -7.03 -12.42 -1.70
N THR A 358 -5.71 -12.63 -1.68
CA THR A 358 -5.07 -13.94 -1.50
C THR A 358 -3.98 -13.89 -0.43
N GLU A 359 -3.62 -15.07 0.10
CA GLU A 359 -2.59 -15.20 1.14
C GLU A 359 -1.20 -14.68 0.70
N ALA A 360 -0.91 -14.73 -0.61
CA ALA A 360 0.44 -14.43 -1.11
C ALA A 360 0.49 -13.79 -2.51
N ASP A 361 -0.48 -14.07 -3.39
CA ASP A 361 -0.35 -13.78 -4.83
C ASP A 361 -0.68 -12.32 -5.19
N ASN A 362 -1.07 -11.50 -4.21
CA ASN A 362 -1.15 -10.05 -4.32
C ASN A 362 0.12 -9.33 -3.80
N LEU A 363 1.01 -10.05 -3.11
CA LEU A 363 2.21 -9.44 -2.52
C LEU A 363 3.32 -9.28 -3.57
N PRO A 364 3.89 -8.07 -3.74
CA PRO A 364 4.80 -7.81 -4.84
C PRO A 364 6.13 -8.55 -4.70
N CYS A 365 6.69 -8.91 -5.86
CA CYS A 365 8.05 -9.39 -5.92
C CYS A 365 9.07 -8.25 -5.83
N LEU A 366 10.20 -8.51 -5.18
CA LEU A 366 11.18 -7.50 -4.83
C LEU A 366 12.17 -7.25 -5.97
N PRO A 367 12.49 -5.99 -6.29
CA PRO A 367 13.52 -5.67 -7.28
C PRO A 367 14.92 -6.14 -6.85
N PRO A 368 15.92 -6.24 -7.73
CA PRO A 368 15.88 -5.87 -9.15
C PRO A 368 15.49 -7.00 -10.10
N ASP A 369 15.42 -8.24 -9.63
CA ASP A 369 15.14 -9.43 -10.46
C ASP A 369 13.75 -10.03 -10.24
N PHE A 370 12.97 -9.51 -9.27
CA PHE A 370 11.62 -9.96 -8.95
C PHE A 370 11.52 -11.46 -8.64
N LYS A 371 12.63 -12.08 -8.20
CA LYS A 371 12.68 -13.52 -7.87
C LYS A 371 12.25 -13.84 -6.43
N VAL A 372 12.24 -12.83 -5.56
CA VAL A 372 11.83 -12.99 -4.15
C VAL A 372 10.62 -12.15 -3.89
N CYS A 373 9.52 -12.77 -3.52
CA CYS A 373 8.28 -12.06 -3.23
C CYS A 373 8.07 -11.80 -1.75
N LEU A 374 7.41 -10.68 -1.47
CA LEU A 374 6.93 -10.39 -0.13
C LEU A 374 5.97 -11.50 0.30
N ARG A 375 5.99 -11.81 1.59
CA ARG A 375 5.14 -12.82 2.22
C ARG A 375 4.60 -12.28 3.54
N TRP A 376 3.70 -13.02 4.17
CA TRP A 376 3.17 -12.68 5.49
C TRP A 376 4.25 -12.21 6.50
N PRO A 377 5.42 -12.87 6.66
CA PRO A 377 6.44 -12.40 7.59
C PRO A 377 7.00 -10.99 7.28
N HIS A 378 6.96 -10.55 6.02
CA HIS A 378 7.31 -9.17 5.66
C HIS A 378 6.24 -8.17 6.07
N LEU A 379 4.96 -8.56 5.99
CA LEU A 379 3.87 -7.76 6.57
C LEU A 379 4.00 -7.70 8.09
N GLU A 380 4.35 -8.81 8.76
CA GLU A 380 4.65 -8.80 10.20
C GLU A 380 5.80 -7.82 10.52
N LEU A 381 6.85 -7.77 9.69
CA LEU A 381 7.93 -6.78 9.86
C LEU A 381 7.41 -5.35 9.85
N LEU A 382 6.60 -5.03 8.84
CA LEU A 382 6.05 -3.71 8.66
C LEU A 382 5.12 -3.34 9.82
N LEU A 383 4.23 -4.26 10.19
CA LEU A 383 3.28 -4.10 11.29
C LEU A 383 3.99 -3.90 12.62
N SER A 384 4.94 -4.76 12.97
CA SER A 384 5.70 -4.64 14.21
C SER A 384 6.54 -3.36 14.26
N ALA A 385 7.10 -2.92 13.12
CA ALA A 385 7.80 -1.63 13.05
C ALA A 385 6.82 -0.47 13.27
N LEU A 386 5.70 -0.43 12.54
CA LEU A 386 4.71 0.63 12.63
C LEU A 386 4.06 0.69 14.00
N SER A 387 3.67 -0.45 14.58
CA SER A 387 3.12 -0.50 15.94
C SER A 387 4.09 0.02 17.00
N PHE A 388 5.40 -0.02 16.73
CA PHE A 388 6.40 0.55 17.61
C PHE A 388 6.61 2.07 17.39
N PHE A 389 6.69 2.51 16.13
CA PHE A 389 7.02 3.91 15.80
C PHE A 389 5.81 4.85 15.68
N SER A 390 4.67 4.35 15.22
CA SER A 390 3.41 5.09 15.06
C SER A 390 2.20 4.18 15.33
N PRO A 391 1.88 3.91 16.61
CA PRO A 391 0.79 3.02 17.00
C PRO A 391 -0.57 3.42 16.39
N ASP A 392 -0.89 4.71 16.35
CA ASP A 392 -2.16 5.21 15.81
C ASP A 392 -2.28 4.95 14.31
N THR A 393 -1.19 5.14 13.56
CA THR A 393 -1.12 4.80 12.13
C THR A 393 -1.25 3.30 11.92
N ALA A 394 -0.59 2.49 12.74
CA ALA A 394 -0.70 1.02 12.67
C ALA A 394 -2.15 0.57 12.92
N SER A 395 -2.83 1.14 13.92
CA SER A 395 -4.24 0.86 14.21
C SER A 395 -5.12 1.22 13.01
N MET A 396 -4.96 2.46 12.53
CA MET A 396 -5.79 3.02 11.47
C MET A 396 -5.62 2.31 10.13
N ILE A 397 -4.41 1.91 9.72
CA ILE A 397 -4.19 1.33 8.39
C ILE A 397 -4.32 -0.20 8.43
N PHE A 398 -4.01 -0.83 9.57
CA PHE A 398 -3.92 -2.28 9.64
C PHE A 398 -4.75 -2.90 10.76
N LEU A 399 -4.46 -2.58 12.02
CA LEU A 399 -4.90 -3.45 13.12
C LEU A 399 -6.43 -3.45 13.29
N ASP A 400 -7.11 -2.33 13.02
CA ASP A 400 -8.57 -2.25 13.11
C ASP A 400 -9.25 -3.24 12.13
N GLY A 401 -8.74 -3.35 10.90
CA GLY A 401 -9.26 -4.29 9.91
C GLY A 401 -8.99 -5.76 10.23
N LEU A 402 -7.83 -6.09 10.83
CA LEU A 402 -7.56 -7.46 11.32
C LEU A 402 -8.49 -7.83 12.49
N GLN A 403 -8.72 -6.89 13.40
CA GLN A 403 -9.64 -7.08 14.53
C GLN A 403 -11.06 -7.38 14.04
N LYS A 404 -11.53 -6.68 13.00
CA LYS A 404 -12.85 -6.94 12.39
C LYS A 404 -12.95 -8.34 11.81
N ARG A 405 -11.93 -8.79 11.08
CA ARG A 405 -11.87 -10.15 10.51
C ARG A 405 -11.88 -11.25 11.56
N LEU A 406 -11.36 -10.97 12.76
CA LEU A 406 -11.41 -11.84 13.93
C LEU A 406 -12.66 -11.64 14.81
N GLN A 407 -13.58 -10.76 14.44
CA GLN A 407 -14.78 -10.42 15.22
C GLN A 407 -14.44 -10.00 16.67
N MET A 408 -13.31 -9.33 16.84
CA MET A 408 -12.90 -8.81 18.15
C MET A 408 -13.81 -7.63 18.57
N PRO A 409 -14.00 -7.38 19.88
CA PRO A 409 -14.82 -6.27 20.34
C PRO A 409 -14.34 -4.93 19.79
N GLU A 410 -15.26 -4.08 19.36
CA GLU A 410 -14.96 -2.82 18.67
C GLU A 410 -14.24 -1.78 19.54
N SER A 411 -14.36 -1.92 20.87
CA SER A 411 -13.65 -1.12 21.87
C SER A 411 -12.22 -1.61 22.13
N SER A 412 -11.80 -2.71 21.48
CA SER A 412 -10.46 -3.25 21.63
C SER A 412 -9.46 -2.33 20.92
N HIS A 413 -8.43 -1.91 21.65
CA HIS A 413 -7.22 -1.33 21.08
C HIS A 413 -6.13 -2.40 21.06
N ALA A 414 -6.43 -3.52 20.38
CA ALA A 414 -5.56 -4.69 20.43
C ALA A 414 -4.23 -4.41 19.74
N THR A 415 -3.15 -4.76 20.41
CA THR A 415 -1.82 -4.83 19.84
C THR A 415 -1.76 -5.91 18.76
N PHE A 416 -0.78 -5.81 17.86
CA PHE A 416 -0.57 -6.84 16.85
C PHE A 416 -0.36 -8.24 17.46
N ALA A 417 0.35 -8.33 18.59
CA ALA A 417 0.55 -9.60 19.29
C ALA A 417 -0.76 -10.21 19.83
N GLU A 418 -1.69 -9.38 20.33
CA GLU A 418 -3.01 -9.83 20.79
C GLU A 418 -3.86 -10.36 19.63
N ILE A 419 -3.85 -9.66 18.48
CA ILE A 419 -4.51 -10.10 17.24
C ILE A 419 -3.99 -11.46 16.79
N LEU A 420 -2.66 -11.64 16.76
CA LEU A 420 -2.03 -12.91 16.38
C LEU A 420 -2.41 -14.06 17.34
N ASN A 421 -2.55 -13.77 18.63
CA ASN A 421 -2.95 -14.76 19.61
C ASN A 421 -4.44 -15.09 19.52
N GLU A 422 -5.28 -14.11 19.20
CA GLU A 422 -6.71 -14.31 18.98
C GLU A 422 -6.96 -15.16 17.73
N ALA A 423 -6.25 -14.89 16.62
CA ALA A 423 -6.28 -15.74 15.43
C ALA A 423 -5.96 -17.20 15.77
N ARG A 424 -4.91 -17.45 16.56
CA ARG A 424 -4.56 -18.79 17.03
C ARG A 424 -5.65 -19.39 17.92
N ARG A 425 -6.25 -18.61 18.82
CA ARG A 425 -7.35 -19.06 19.68
C ARG A 425 -8.55 -19.53 18.85
N GLN A 426 -8.80 -18.87 17.72
CA GLN A 426 -9.85 -19.23 16.76
C GLN A 426 -9.41 -20.29 15.74
N ASN A 427 -8.18 -20.81 15.83
CA ASN A 427 -7.59 -21.76 14.88
C ASN A 427 -7.54 -21.22 13.43
N ILE A 428 -7.32 -19.91 13.29
CA ILE A 428 -7.13 -19.20 12.01
C ILE A 428 -5.63 -18.94 11.83
N ASP A 429 -5.10 -19.26 10.65
CA ASP A 429 -3.75 -18.86 10.26
C ASP A 429 -3.70 -17.34 10.06
N PRO A 430 -2.87 -16.58 10.80
CA PRO A 430 -2.75 -15.14 10.61
C PRO A 430 -2.46 -14.70 9.17
N ALA A 431 -1.76 -15.53 8.38
CA ALA A 431 -1.46 -15.22 6.98
C ALA A 431 -2.72 -15.14 6.11
N LYS A 432 -3.81 -15.77 6.53
CA LYS A 432 -5.09 -15.79 5.80
C LYS A 432 -6.01 -14.63 6.18
N LEU A 433 -5.72 -13.91 7.26
CA LEU A 433 -6.59 -12.82 7.70
C LEU A 433 -6.75 -11.74 6.62
N PRO A 434 -5.68 -11.23 5.98
CA PRO A 434 -5.83 -10.16 5.00
C PRO A 434 -6.77 -10.52 3.84
N ALA A 435 -6.80 -11.79 3.44
CA ALA A 435 -7.61 -12.34 2.36
C ALA A 435 -9.07 -12.67 2.73
N ILE A 436 -9.51 -12.35 3.95
CA ILE A 436 -10.93 -12.36 4.26
C ILE A 436 -11.53 -11.09 3.66
N PRO A 437 -12.54 -11.18 2.75
CA PRO A 437 -13.11 -10.01 2.09
C PRO A 437 -13.65 -8.99 3.10
N GLU A 438 -13.36 -7.71 2.83
CA GLU A 438 -13.99 -6.60 3.52
C GLU A 438 -15.49 -6.56 3.17
N ARG A 439 -16.33 -6.36 4.18
CA ARG A 439 -17.78 -6.33 4.00
C ARG A 439 -18.32 -4.90 3.99
N ASP A 440 -19.27 -4.64 3.11
CA ASP A 440 -19.92 -3.32 2.99
C ASP A 440 -20.58 -2.88 4.30
N GLU A 441 -21.12 -3.81 5.10
CA GLU A 441 -21.76 -3.51 6.38
C GLU A 441 -20.78 -3.24 7.52
N TRP A 442 -19.48 -3.56 7.35
CA TRP A 442 -18.51 -3.32 8.40
C TRP A 442 -18.34 -1.82 8.66
N ARG A 443 -18.25 -1.50 9.95
CA ARG A 443 -18.15 -0.14 10.47
C ARG A 443 -16.96 -0.02 11.39
N TYR A 444 -16.41 1.17 11.46
CA TYR A 444 -15.22 1.45 12.25
C TYR A 444 -15.39 2.72 13.08
N ASN A 445 -14.66 2.78 14.20
CA ASN A 445 -14.48 4.02 14.95
C ASN A 445 -13.70 5.02 14.09
N THR A 446 -14.32 6.14 13.79
CA THR A 446 -13.81 7.16 12.88
C THR A 446 -14.32 8.54 13.31
N THR A 447 -14.18 9.56 12.48
CA THR A 447 -14.92 10.81 12.63
C THR A 447 -15.85 11.09 11.46
N ARG A 448 -16.91 11.84 11.75
CA ARG A 448 -17.80 12.46 10.77
C ARG A 448 -17.84 13.95 11.04
N PHE A 449 -17.40 14.75 10.08
CA PHE A 449 -17.20 16.20 10.26
C PHE A 449 -16.32 16.52 11.48
N GLY A 450 -15.26 15.74 11.69
CA GLY A 450 -14.32 15.90 12.82
C GLY A 450 -14.88 15.50 14.20
N LYS A 451 -16.08 14.91 14.28
CA LYS A 451 -16.67 14.40 15.52
C LYS A 451 -16.63 12.87 15.53
N PRO A 452 -16.35 12.22 16.68
CA PRO A 452 -16.37 10.76 16.77
C PRO A 452 -17.65 10.16 16.18
N ALA A 453 -17.49 9.13 15.35
CA ALA A 453 -18.57 8.46 14.66
C ALA A 453 -18.26 6.97 14.51
N TYR A 454 -19.31 6.19 14.30
CA TYR A 454 -19.22 4.77 13.96
C TYR A 454 -19.86 4.54 12.60
N ALA A 455 -19.02 4.45 11.57
CA ALA A 455 -19.45 4.58 10.18
C ALA A 455 -18.71 3.60 9.26
N PRO A 456 -19.31 3.25 8.11
CA PRO A 456 -18.59 2.55 7.06
C PRO A 456 -17.38 3.38 6.63
N GLN A 457 -16.27 2.70 6.38
CA GLN A 457 -15.07 3.31 5.82
C GLN A 457 -15.05 3.03 4.32
N ARG A 458 -14.83 4.07 3.53
CA ARG A 458 -14.78 3.95 2.07
C ARG A 458 -13.54 4.69 1.58
N VAL A 459 -12.61 3.97 0.99
CA VAL A 459 -11.61 4.56 0.10
C VAL A 459 -12.29 5.05 -1.18
N CYS A 460 -11.56 5.81 -1.99
CA CYS A 460 -12.09 6.48 -3.17
C CYS A 460 -12.86 5.55 -4.14
N CYS A 461 -12.26 4.44 -4.54
CA CYS A 461 -12.88 3.43 -5.41
C CYS A 461 -14.06 2.71 -4.74
N ALA A 462 -13.92 2.30 -3.47
CA ALA A 462 -15.04 1.72 -2.71
C ALA A 462 -16.23 2.69 -2.60
N PHE A 463 -15.96 4.00 -2.47
CA PHE A 463 -16.99 5.03 -2.46
C PHE A 463 -17.65 5.16 -3.84
N VAL A 464 -16.88 5.18 -4.93
CA VAL A 464 -17.40 5.16 -6.31
C VAL A 464 -18.31 3.95 -6.55
N CYS A 465 -17.85 2.74 -6.21
CA CYS A 465 -18.67 1.53 -6.31
C CYS A 465 -19.95 1.65 -5.49
N SER A 466 -19.86 2.14 -4.25
CA SER A 466 -21.05 2.26 -3.38
C SER A 466 -22.08 3.24 -3.95
N MET A 467 -21.62 4.31 -4.61
CA MET A 467 -22.50 5.25 -5.32
C MET A 467 -23.16 4.56 -6.51
N TRP A 468 -22.41 3.84 -7.34
CA TRP A 468 -22.97 3.05 -8.46
C TRP A 468 -23.97 1.99 -8.02
N LYS A 469 -23.65 1.25 -6.95
CA LYS A 469 -24.53 0.27 -6.32
C LYS A 469 -25.83 0.93 -5.83
N ALA A 470 -25.74 2.08 -5.16
CA ALA A 470 -26.92 2.84 -4.75
C ALA A 470 -27.75 3.37 -5.93
N GLY A 471 -27.09 3.70 -7.04
CA GLY A 471 -27.71 4.14 -8.30
C GLY A 471 -28.31 3.01 -9.16
N GLY A 472 -28.18 1.75 -8.74
CA GLY A 472 -28.77 0.59 -9.43
C GLY A 472 -27.98 0.10 -10.64
N LEU A 473 -26.69 0.46 -10.78
CA LEU A 473 -25.89 0.06 -11.95
C LEU A 473 -25.65 -1.46 -12.01
N PHE A 474 -25.68 -2.15 -10.87
CA PHE A 474 -25.44 -3.58 -10.79
C PHE A 474 -26.70 -4.45 -10.80
N ASP A 475 -27.89 -3.85 -10.72
CA ASP A 475 -29.14 -4.58 -10.48
C ASP A 475 -29.34 -5.71 -11.49
N ASP A 476 -29.34 -5.42 -12.79
CA ASP A 476 -29.59 -6.43 -13.82
C ASP A 476 -28.53 -7.54 -13.85
N SER A 477 -27.24 -7.18 -13.67
CA SER A 477 -26.14 -8.14 -13.64
C SER A 477 -26.16 -9.06 -12.42
N MET A 478 -26.80 -8.63 -11.32
CA MET A 478 -26.82 -9.36 -10.05
C MET A 478 -28.13 -10.12 -9.80
N GLY A 479 -29.15 -9.94 -10.64
CA GLY A 479 -30.47 -10.54 -10.48
C GLY A 479 -31.49 -9.65 -9.76
N GLY A 480 -31.21 -8.35 -9.67
CA GLY A 480 -32.03 -7.31 -9.05
C GLY A 480 -31.28 -6.59 -7.92
N ARG A 481 -31.86 -5.48 -7.45
CA ARG A 481 -31.28 -4.63 -6.40
C ARG A 481 -30.95 -5.36 -5.11
N ALA A 482 -31.87 -6.19 -4.61
CA ALA A 482 -31.66 -6.97 -3.39
C ALA A 482 -30.43 -7.88 -3.52
N GLU A 483 -30.23 -8.43 -4.72
CA GLU A 483 -29.14 -9.36 -4.98
C GLU A 483 -27.82 -8.60 -5.16
N ALA A 484 -27.85 -7.42 -5.80
CA ALA A 484 -26.70 -6.52 -5.86
C ALA A 484 -26.28 -6.06 -4.46
N GLU A 485 -27.23 -5.83 -3.56
CA GLU A 485 -26.98 -5.47 -2.16
C GLU A 485 -26.19 -6.56 -1.42
N GLU A 486 -26.51 -7.84 -1.65
CA GLU A 486 -25.86 -8.99 -1.02
C GLU A 486 -24.57 -9.47 -1.72
N LYS A 487 -24.47 -9.31 -3.04
CA LYS A 487 -23.44 -9.97 -3.87
C LYS A 487 -22.33 -9.05 -4.37
N VAL A 488 -22.35 -7.76 -4.03
CA VAL A 488 -21.30 -6.81 -4.42
C VAL A 488 -20.70 -6.18 -3.19
N GLU A 489 -19.50 -6.56 -2.82
CA GLU A 489 -18.78 -5.95 -1.68
C GLU A 489 -17.95 -4.76 -2.16
N CYS A 490 -18.56 -3.58 -2.24
CA CYS A 490 -17.86 -2.39 -2.73
C CYS A 490 -16.65 -2.01 -1.85
N ALA A 491 -16.68 -2.34 -0.57
CA ALA A 491 -15.58 -2.14 0.35
C ALA A 491 -14.29 -2.90 -0.02
N GLU A 492 -14.41 -3.93 -0.87
CA GLU A 492 -13.30 -4.78 -1.34
C GLU A 492 -12.68 -4.29 -2.65
N MET A 493 -13.27 -3.29 -3.32
CA MET A 493 -12.73 -2.82 -4.59
C MET A 493 -11.49 -1.94 -4.43
N THR A 494 -10.59 -2.09 -5.39
CA THR A 494 -9.44 -1.21 -5.65
C THR A 494 -9.72 -0.23 -6.79
N ASN A 495 -8.77 0.67 -7.04
CA ASN A 495 -8.84 1.58 -8.19
C ASN A 495 -8.87 0.83 -9.52
N ARG A 496 -8.17 -0.31 -9.61
CA ARG A 496 -8.16 -1.14 -10.82
C ARG A 496 -9.55 -1.70 -11.08
N ASP A 497 -10.20 -2.22 -10.05
CA ASP A 497 -11.48 -2.91 -10.20
C ASP A 497 -12.56 -1.98 -10.76
N VAL A 498 -12.65 -0.74 -10.24
CA VAL A 498 -13.64 0.22 -10.72
C VAL A 498 -13.39 0.74 -12.14
N VAL A 499 -12.13 0.77 -12.62
CA VAL A 499 -11.82 1.14 -14.03
C VAL A 499 -11.96 -0.05 -14.98
N ASP A 500 -11.76 -1.27 -14.48
CA ASP A 500 -11.83 -2.50 -15.28
C ASP A 500 -13.28 -2.92 -15.56
N LEU A 501 -14.28 -2.43 -14.80
CA LEU A 501 -15.69 -2.72 -15.05
C LEU A 501 -16.11 -2.30 -16.47
N ASN A 502 -16.71 -3.24 -17.22
CA ASN A 502 -17.23 -3.05 -18.56
C ASN A 502 -18.58 -2.32 -18.55
N ILE A 503 -18.57 -1.07 -18.11
CA ILE A 503 -19.73 -0.18 -17.97
C ILE A 503 -19.54 1.19 -18.65
N PHE A 504 -18.38 1.39 -19.28
CA PHE A 504 -17.97 2.67 -19.86
C PHE A 504 -18.13 2.68 -21.38
N GLU A 505 -18.28 3.89 -21.93
CA GLU A 505 -18.46 4.10 -23.35
C GLU A 505 -17.22 3.64 -24.16
N ARG A 506 -17.48 3.04 -25.32
CA ARG A 506 -16.46 2.66 -26.31
C ARG A 506 -16.70 3.40 -27.61
N ASP A 507 -15.63 3.74 -28.31
CA ASP A 507 -15.71 4.32 -29.65
C ASP A 507 -16.11 3.28 -30.70
N GLY A 508 -16.23 3.72 -31.96
CA GLY A 508 -16.63 2.84 -33.07
C GLY A 508 -15.63 1.72 -33.37
N ASP A 509 -14.39 1.82 -32.89
CA ASP A 509 -13.35 0.79 -33.01
C ASP A 509 -13.31 -0.13 -31.77
N GLY A 510 -14.23 0.07 -30.82
CA GLY A 510 -14.33 -0.69 -29.59
C GLY A 510 -13.33 -0.27 -28.52
N LYS A 511 -12.62 0.85 -28.65
CA LYS A 511 -11.69 1.35 -27.64
C LYS A 511 -12.43 2.18 -26.58
N THR A 512 -12.08 2.02 -25.31
CA THR A 512 -12.66 2.80 -24.21
C THR A 512 -12.41 4.29 -24.40
N ILE A 513 -13.49 5.09 -24.32
CA ILE A 513 -13.43 6.55 -24.40
C ILE A 513 -12.93 7.09 -23.06
N HIS A 514 -11.83 7.84 -23.07
CA HIS A 514 -11.18 8.36 -21.86
C HIS A 514 -10.61 9.78 -22.05
N PRO A 515 -11.43 10.80 -22.37
CA PRO A 515 -10.90 12.12 -22.63
C PRO A 515 -10.12 12.67 -21.43
N GLN A 516 -8.89 13.13 -21.67
CA GLN A 516 -8.15 13.92 -20.70
C GLN A 516 -8.93 15.22 -20.43
N ILE A 517 -9.08 15.55 -19.15
CA ILE A 517 -9.80 16.74 -18.68
C ILE A 517 -8.81 17.79 -18.17
N LEU A 518 -7.79 17.37 -17.43
CA LEU A 518 -6.86 18.26 -16.74
C LEU A 518 -5.49 17.62 -16.60
N GLY A 519 -4.43 18.42 -16.45
CA GLY A 519 -3.09 17.93 -16.10
C GLY A 519 -2.01 18.31 -17.10
N TYR A 520 -0.79 17.87 -16.82
CA TYR A 520 0.40 18.10 -17.63
C TYR A 520 1.04 16.81 -18.14
N ARG A 521 0.54 15.65 -17.71
CA ARG A 521 0.88 14.33 -18.22
C ARG A 521 -0.40 13.60 -18.62
N ALA A 522 -0.34 12.90 -19.75
CA ALA A 522 -1.40 12.03 -20.20
C ALA A 522 -1.49 10.81 -19.29
N ILE A 523 -2.71 10.44 -18.90
CA ILE A 523 -2.99 9.12 -18.34
C ILE A 523 -3.58 8.29 -19.47
N GLU A 524 -2.84 7.28 -19.92
CA GLU A 524 -3.30 6.32 -20.91
C GLU A 524 -3.79 5.08 -20.16
N PRO A 525 -5.10 4.76 -20.22
CA PRO A 525 -5.64 3.47 -19.80
C PRO A 525 -4.93 2.34 -20.55
N ASP A 526 -4.66 1.25 -19.85
CA ASP A 526 -4.20 0.03 -20.50
C ASP A 526 -5.39 -0.83 -20.96
N GLU A 527 -5.10 -2.03 -21.46
CA GLU A 527 -6.09 -2.93 -22.04
C GLU A 527 -7.07 -3.55 -21.03
N THR A 528 -6.81 -3.44 -19.71
CA THR A 528 -7.71 -3.99 -18.69
C THR A 528 -8.90 -3.09 -18.44
N VAL A 529 -8.76 -1.79 -18.72
CA VAL A 529 -9.84 -0.81 -18.50
C VAL A 529 -11.06 -1.16 -19.35
N ASN A 530 -12.22 -1.16 -18.70
CA ASN A 530 -13.54 -1.48 -19.28
C ASN A 530 -13.70 -2.94 -19.76
N SER A 531 -12.94 -3.91 -19.24
CA SER A 531 -12.91 -5.30 -19.75
C SER A 531 -13.78 -6.32 -19.00
N VAL A 532 -14.13 -6.07 -17.73
CA VAL A 532 -14.77 -7.04 -16.83
C VAL A 532 -16.27 -6.76 -16.71
N THR A 533 -17.11 -7.63 -17.24
CA THR A 533 -18.57 -7.56 -17.01
C THR A 533 -18.87 -7.82 -15.53
N PRO A 534 -19.68 -6.97 -14.83
CA PRO A 534 -20.02 -7.19 -13.43
C PRO A 534 -20.61 -8.59 -13.16
N TYR A 535 -20.18 -9.24 -12.08
CA TYR A 535 -20.67 -10.57 -11.64
C TYR A 535 -20.74 -10.68 -10.11
N PRO A 536 -21.55 -11.60 -9.55
CA PRO A 536 -21.63 -11.83 -8.10
C PRO A 536 -20.28 -12.14 -7.46
N HIS A 537 -19.97 -11.51 -6.34
CA HIS A 537 -18.72 -11.66 -5.59
C HIS A 537 -17.46 -11.30 -6.38
N MET A 538 -17.59 -10.30 -7.27
CA MET A 538 -16.46 -9.82 -8.07
C MET A 538 -15.34 -9.22 -7.22
N PHE A 539 -14.11 -9.55 -7.60
CA PHE A 539 -12.88 -9.03 -7.00
C PHE A 539 -12.60 -9.43 -5.54
N GLU A 540 -13.39 -10.34 -4.94
CA GLU A 540 -13.18 -10.74 -3.54
C GLU A 540 -12.00 -11.69 -3.30
N THR A 541 -11.51 -12.37 -4.35
CA THR A 541 -10.48 -13.44 -4.23
C THR A 541 -9.47 -13.41 -5.38
N CYS A 542 -9.22 -12.23 -5.94
CA CYS A 542 -8.46 -12.10 -7.18
C CYS A 542 -6.95 -11.89 -6.94
N PRO A 543 -6.09 -12.81 -7.40
CA PRO A 543 -4.65 -12.58 -7.34
C PRO A 543 -4.27 -11.43 -8.28
N GLY A 544 -3.12 -10.82 -8.03
CA GLY A 544 -2.63 -9.75 -8.89
C GLY A 544 -1.45 -9.06 -8.26
N ALA A 545 -0.27 -9.31 -8.82
CA ALA A 545 0.95 -8.66 -8.38
C ALA A 545 1.74 -8.13 -9.59
N PRO A 546 2.54 -7.06 -9.39
CA PRO A 546 3.45 -6.58 -10.40
C PRO A 546 4.47 -7.65 -10.84
N PRO A 547 4.95 -7.61 -12.10
CA PRO A 547 4.67 -6.57 -13.10
C PRO A 547 3.44 -6.85 -13.96
N ASP A 548 2.95 -8.09 -14.01
CA ASP A 548 1.98 -8.52 -15.02
C ASP A 548 0.53 -8.32 -14.56
N TYR A 549 0.30 -8.32 -13.24
CA TYR A 549 -1.04 -8.23 -12.63
C TYR A 549 -2.07 -9.19 -13.23
N ALA A 550 -1.59 -10.36 -13.63
CA ALA A 550 -2.40 -11.39 -14.26
C ALA A 550 -3.51 -11.86 -13.31
N ARG A 551 -4.74 -11.85 -13.83
CA ARG A 551 -5.95 -12.30 -13.15
C ARG A 551 -6.54 -13.50 -13.90
N PRO A 552 -6.97 -14.58 -13.22
CA PRO A 552 -7.70 -15.68 -13.84
C PRO A 552 -9.04 -15.21 -14.43
N ASP A 553 -9.68 -16.02 -15.27
CA ASP A 553 -11.07 -15.76 -15.68
C ASP A 553 -11.98 -15.65 -14.45
N GLN A 554 -12.92 -14.70 -14.47
CA GLN A 554 -13.72 -14.30 -13.29
C GLN A 554 -12.90 -13.58 -12.22
N CYS A 555 -11.81 -12.97 -12.67
CA CYS A 555 -11.09 -11.82 -12.16
C CYS A 555 -10.69 -10.99 -13.42
#